data_AF-A0A9E0AEK7-F1
#
_entry.id   AF-A0A9E0AEK7-F1
#
_cell.length_a   1.000
_cell.length_b   1.000
_cell.length_c   1.000
_cell.angle_alpha   90.00
_cell.angle_beta   90.00
_cell.angle_gamma   90.00
#
_symmetry.space_group_name_H-M   'P 1'
#
loop_
_entity.id
_entity.type
_entity.pdbx_description
1 polymer ?
#
loop_
_entity_poly.entity_id
_entity_poly.type
_entity_poly.pdbx_seq_one_letter_code
_entity_poly.pdbx_strand_id
1 'polypeptide(L)'
;YAVLHSPTYREKYKEFLKIDFPKIPYPKDTKTFWELVALGSQIRQIHLLESSKVEEYITEFNIDGDCVVSKPNYKDGKVYINETQYFENVPEVAWNFYIGGYQPAQKWLKDRKDRKLEFDDIAHYQKIIVALFETDRLMKEIDKIEIE
;
A
#
# COMPACT_ATOMS: atom_id res chain seq x y z
N TYR A 1 -10.70 -6.56 -9.67
CA TYR A 1 -9.77 -5.92 -8.73
C TYR A 1 -9.10 -6.95 -7.83
N ALA A 2 -9.86 -7.78 -7.10
CA ALA A 2 -9.32 -8.80 -6.18
C ALA A 2 -8.37 -9.81 -6.83
N VAL A 3 -8.76 -10.48 -7.92
CA VAL A 3 -7.92 -11.50 -8.58
C VAL A 3 -6.54 -10.94 -8.96
N LEU A 4 -6.50 -9.72 -9.51
CA LEU A 4 -5.25 -9.04 -9.85
C LEU A 4 -4.42 -8.63 -8.63
N HIS A 5 -4.95 -8.76 -7.41
CA HIS A 5 -4.26 -8.54 -6.14
C HIS A 5 -3.97 -9.84 -5.40
N SER A 6 -4.30 -11.02 -5.93
CA SER A 6 -3.85 -12.29 -5.36
C SER A 6 -2.37 -12.52 -5.66
N PRO A 7 -1.48 -12.63 -4.63
CA PRO A 7 -0.10 -13.07 -4.84
C PRO A 7 0.00 -14.39 -5.59
N THR A 8 -0.83 -15.38 -5.24
CA THR A 8 -0.81 -16.69 -5.87
C THR A 8 -1.14 -16.62 -7.36
N TYR A 9 -2.17 -15.84 -7.74
CA TYR A 9 -2.49 -15.58 -9.15
C TYR A 9 -1.32 -14.88 -9.87
N ARG A 10 -0.76 -13.82 -9.27
CA ARG A 10 0.34 -13.05 -9.87
C ARG A 10 1.58 -13.91 -10.12
N GLU A 11 1.92 -14.80 -9.20
CA GLU A 11 3.08 -15.69 -9.36
C GLU A 11 2.81 -16.77 -10.41
N LYS A 12 1.64 -17.42 -10.36
CA LYS A 12 1.24 -18.44 -11.35
C LYS A 12 1.25 -17.90 -12.78
N TYR A 13 0.79 -16.67 -12.99
CA TYR A 13 0.65 -16.06 -14.31
C TYR A 13 1.75 -15.04 -14.66
N LYS A 14 2.82 -14.96 -13.87
CA LYS A 14 3.86 -13.92 -13.95
C LYS A 14 4.43 -13.69 -15.35
N GLU A 15 4.79 -14.75 -16.06
CA GLU A 15 5.36 -14.63 -17.40
C GLU A 15 4.32 -14.16 -18.43
N PHE A 16 3.05 -14.54 -18.28
CA PHE A 16 1.98 -14.07 -19.15
C PHE A 16 1.65 -12.59 -18.89
N LEU A 17 1.62 -12.17 -17.63
CA LEU A 17 1.35 -10.78 -17.22
C LEU A 17 2.39 -9.79 -17.75
N LYS A 18 3.58 -10.25 -18.14
CA LYS A 18 4.61 -9.42 -18.78
C LYS A 18 4.40 -9.20 -20.28
N ILE A 19 3.67 -10.09 -20.94
CA ILE A 19 3.63 -10.19 -22.41
C ILE A 19 2.27 -9.73 -22.96
N ASP A 20 1.17 -10.03 -22.27
CA ASP A 20 -0.20 -9.77 -22.75
C ASP A 20 -1.14 -9.37 -21.61
N PHE A 21 -2.36 -8.97 -21.95
CA PHE A 21 -3.38 -8.57 -20.98
C PHE A 21 -3.72 -9.71 -19.99
N PRO A 22 -3.99 -9.37 -18.71
CA PRO A 22 -4.37 -10.36 -17.71
C PRO A 22 -5.67 -11.09 -18.09
N LYS A 23 -5.65 -12.42 -18.00
CA LYS A 23 -6.85 -13.26 -18.16
C LYS A 23 -7.40 -13.64 -16.80
N ILE A 24 -8.63 -13.23 -16.53
CA ILE A 24 -9.27 -13.45 -15.22
C ILE A 24 -10.05 -14.77 -15.27
N PRO A 25 -9.72 -15.77 -14.44
CA PRO A 25 -10.51 -16.99 -14.34
C PRO A 25 -11.92 -16.70 -13.83
N TYR A 26 -12.87 -17.50 -14.30
CA TYR A 26 -14.22 -17.47 -13.77
C TYR A 26 -14.22 -18.07 -12.36
N PRO A 27 -14.90 -17.45 -11.39
CA PRO A 27 -15.06 -18.03 -10.06
C PRO A 27 -15.75 -19.39 -10.13
N LYS A 28 -15.33 -20.30 -9.25
CA LYS A 28 -15.85 -21.67 -9.13
C LYS A 28 -17.37 -21.72 -8.91
N ASP A 29 -17.87 -20.81 -8.09
CA ASP A 29 -19.29 -20.67 -7.80
C ASP A 29 -19.68 -19.22 -7.44
N THR A 30 -20.98 -19.00 -7.22
CA THR A 30 -21.53 -17.68 -6.89
C THR A 30 -21.03 -17.15 -5.56
N LYS A 31 -20.74 -18.02 -4.59
CA LYS A 31 -20.23 -17.61 -3.27
C LYS A 31 -18.81 -17.06 -3.43
N THR A 32 -17.93 -17.79 -4.11
CA THR A 32 -16.56 -17.34 -4.42
C THR A 32 -16.56 -15.99 -5.14
N PHE A 33 -17.47 -15.79 -6.11
CA PHE A 33 -17.60 -14.51 -6.81
C PHE A 33 -17.86 -13.36 -5.83
N TRP A 34 -18.85 -13.49 -4.95
CA TRP A 34 -19.21 -12.41 -4.02
C TRP A 34 -18.15 -12.15 -2.95
N GLU A 35 -17.43 -13.18 -2.49
CA GLU A 35 -16.28 -13.00 -1.59
C GLU A 35 -15.17 -12.17 -2.26
N LEU A 36 -14.83 -12.48 -3.52
CA LEU A 36 -13.85 -11.72 -4.29
C LEU A 36 -14.33 -10.29 -4.59
N VAL A 37 -15.62 -10.08 -4.86
CA VAL A 37 -16.20 -8.74 -5.05
C VAL A 37 -16.05 -7.92 -3.77
N ALA A 38 -16.37 -8.49 -2.61
CA ALA A 38 -16.28 -7.79 -1.32
C ALA A 38 -14.84 -7.35 -1.02
N LEU A 39 -13.86 -8.26 -1.14
CA LEU A 39 -12.44 -7.93 -0.92
C LEU A 39 -11.91 -6.94 -1.95
N GLY A 40 -12.25 -7.14 -3.23
CA GLY A 40 -11.83 -6.25 -4.30
C GLY A 40 -12.37 -4.82 -4.15
N SER A 41 -13.60 -4.69 -3.65
CA SER A 41 -14.22 -3.39 -3.35
C SER A 41 -13.48 -2.67 -2.22
N GLN A 42 -13.11 -3.39 -1.16
CA GLN A 42 -12.32 -2.83 -0.05
C GLN A 42 -10.97 -2.28 -0.51
N ILE A 43 -10.20 -3.06 -1.28
CA ILE A 43 -8.90 -2.58 -1.79
C ILE A 43 -9.10 -1.33 -2.68
N ARG A 44 -10.13 -1.32 -3.55
CA ARG A 44 -10.42 -0.15 -4.38
C ARG A 44 -10.69 1.10 -3.53
N GLN A 45 -11.52 1.00 -2.49
CA GLN A 45 -11.83 2.14 -1.62
C GLN A 45 -10.59 2.61 -0.83
N ILE A 46 -9.76 1.67 -0.38
CA ILE A 46 -8.48 1.98 0.28
C ILE A 46 -7.55 2.74 -0.67
N HIS A 47 -7.39 2.29 -1.91
CA HIS A 47 -6.53 2.95 -2.89
C HIS A 47 -7.05 4.32 -3.36
N LEU A 48 -8.34 4.59 -3.21
CA LEU A 48 -8.94 5.91 -3.42
C LEU A 48 -8.89 6.80 -2.16
N LEU A 49 -8.39 6.27 -1.04
CA LEU A 49 -8.44 6.91 0.28
C LEU A 49 -9.87 7.27 0.73
N GLU A 50 -10.88 6.51 0.28
CA GLU A 50 -12.29 6.68 0.60
C GLU A 50 -12.74 5.82 1.80
N SER A 51 -11.96 4.79 2.14
CA SER A 51 -12.26 3.91 3.27
C SER A 51 -11.95 4.58 4.61
N SER A 52 -12.85 4.49 5.59
CA SER A 52 -12.58 4.99 6.94
C SER A 52 -11.35 4.35 7.58
N LYS A 53 -10.93 3.16 7.09
CA LYS A 53 -9.72 2.49 7.56
C LYS A 53 -8.46 3.33 7.38
N VAL A 54 -8.37 4.13 6.32
CA VAL A 54 -7.15 4.96 6.12
C VAL A 54 -7.05 6.12 7.12
N GLU A 55 -8.13 6.44 7.84
CA GLU A 55 -8.13 7.43 8.93
C GLU A 55 -7.67 6.83 10.27
N GLU A 56 -7.57 5.50 10.37
CA GLU A 56 -7.04 4.80 11.55
C GLU A 56 -5.50 4.75 11.45
N TYR A 57 -4.83 5.89 11.70
CA TYR A 57 -3.37 5.99 11.57
C TYR A 57 -2.64 5.00 12.47
N ILE A 58 -1.69 4.27 11.87
CA ILE A 58 -0.81 3.32 12.56
C ILE A 58 0.59 3.91 12.83
N THR A 59 0.82 5.14 12.40
CA THR A 59 2.11 5.84 12.48
C THR A 59 1.96 7.15 13.22
N GLU A 60 3.07 7.66 13.76
CA GLU A 60 3.14 8.94 14.46
C GLU A 60 4.22 9.84 13.85
N PHE A 61 4.01 11.16 13.91
CA PHE A 61 4.98 12.16 13.47
C PHE A 61 5.01 13.32 14.49
N ASN A 62 5.80 13.16 15.55
CA ASN A 62 5.75 14.02 16.73
C ASN A 62 7.10 14.70 17.06
N ILE A 63 7.97 14.87 16.05
CA ILE A 63 9.32 15.43 16.24
C ILE A 63 9.37 16.83 15.65
N ASP A 64 9.67 17.80 16.52
CA ASP A 64 9.85 19.20 16.12
C ASP A 64 11.00 19.37 15.11
N GLY A 65 10.80 20.30 14.17
CA GLY A 65 11.79 20.61 13.14
C GLY A 65 11.17 21.39 11.97
N ASP A 66 11.92 21.51 10.88
CA ASP A 66 11.51 22.28 9.70
C ASP A 66 10.53 21.52 8.78
N CYS A 67 10.39 20.20 9.00
CA CYS A 67 9.61 19.27 8.18
C CYS A 67 10.07 19.21 6.72
N VAL A 68 11.33 19.56 6.43
CA VAL A 68 11.88 19.52 5.07
C VAL A 68 12.40 18.13 4.76
N VAL A 69 11.93 17.55 3.65
CA VAL A 69 12.37 16.23 3.20
C VAL A 69 13.76 16.35 2.57
N SER A 70 14.73 15.57 3.04
CA SER A 70 16.05 15.48 2.43
C SER A 70 16.26 14.11 1.76
N LYS A 71 16.86 13.15 2.45
CA LYS A 71 17.07 11.79 1.96
C LYS A 71 16.27 10.82 2.81
N PRO A 72 15.12 10.34 2.33
CA PRO A 72 14.32 9.39 3.07
C PRO A 72 15.08 8.11 3.37
N ASN A 73 15.00 7.64 4.60
CA ASN A 73 15.65 6.41 5.04
C ASN A 73 14.75 5.63 6.00
N TYR A 74 14.67 4.32 5.82
CA TYR A 74 13.95 3.45 6.74
C TYR A 74 14.95 2.76 7.68
N LYS A 75 14.66 2.79 8.98
CA LYS A 75 15.46 2.12 10.01
C LYS A 75 14.60 1.82 11.23
N ASP A 76 14.59 0.58 11.68
CA ASP A 76 13.97 0.14 12.94
C ASP A 76 12.51 0.62 13.12
N GLY A 77 11.67 0.44 12.09
CA GLY A 77 10.27 0.87 12.12
C GLY A 77 10.05 2.38 11.92
N LYS A 78 11.10 3.13 11.58
CA LYS A 78 11.06 4.58 11.40
C LYS A 78 11.38 4.95 9.95
N VAL A 79 10.54 5.79 9.35
CA VAL A 79 10.84 6.46 8.07
C VAL A 79 11.30 7.87 8.34
N TYR A 80 12.60 8.08 8.30
CA TYR A 80 13.23 9.39 8.38
C TYR A 80 12.92 10.17 7.11
N ILE A 81 12.42 11.40 7.26
CA ILE A 81 12.31 12.36 6.16
C ILE A 81 13.58 13.19 6.01
N ASN A 82 14.30 13.39 7.12
CA ASN A 82 15.60 14.05 7.22
C ASN A 82 16.40 13.45 8.39
N GLU A 83 17.48 14.12 8.84
CA GLU A 83 18.37 13.58 9.88
C GLU A 83 17.70 13.42 11.26
N THR A 84 16.67 14.21 11.56
CA THR A 84 16.09 14.30 12.91
C THR A 84 14.62 13.87 12.95
N GLN A 85 13.86 14.13 11.89
CA GLN A 85 12.41 13.91 11.84
C GLN A 85 12.05 12.64 11.08
N TYR A 86 11.10 11.89 11.62
CA TYR A 86 10.66 10.61 11.08
C TYR A 86 9.19 10.30 11.40
N PHE A 87 8.59 9.46 10.58
CA PHE A 87 7.37 8.73 10.93
C PHE A 87 7.74 7.48 11.73
N GLU A 88 7.14 7.30 12.89
CA GLU A 88 7.33 6.12 13.76
C GLU A 88 6.28 5.05 13.47
N ASN A 89 6.55 3.81 13.88
CA ASN A 89 5.67 2.64 13.73
C ASN A 89 5.30 2.30 12.28
N VAL A 90 6.17 2.62 11.32
CA VAL A 90 5.96 2.29 9.91
C VAL A 90 6.21 0.79 9.69
N PRO A 91 5.22 -0.02 9.27
CA PRO A 91 5.45 -1.42 8.98
C PRO A 91 6.40 -1.58 7.79
N GLU A 92 7.38 -2.47 7.92
CA GLU A 92 8.35 -2.73 6.85
C GLU A 92 7.67 -3.15 5.53
N VAL A 93 6.58 -3.92 5.63
CA VAL A 93 5.79 -4.34 4.47
C VAL A 93 5.23 -3.15 3.70
N ALA A 94 4.82 -2.07 4.36
CA ALA A 94 4.31 -0.86 3.71
C ALA A 94 5.45 -0.07 3.04
N TRP A 95 6.61 0.05 3.71
CA TRP A 95 7.78 0.71 3.15
C TRP A 95 8.33 0.01 1.89
N ASN A 96 8.32 -1.32 1.91
CA ASN A 96 8.84 -2.16 0.83
C ASN A 96 7.78 -2.56 -0.20
N PHE A 97 6.51 -2.18 -0.03
CA PHE A 97 5.41 -2.57 -0.90
C PHE A 97 5.61 -2.07 -2.34
N TYR A 98 5.46 -2.97 -3.33
CA TYR A 98 5.57 -2.61 -4.75
C TYR A 98 4.19 -2.48 -5.41
N ILE A 99 4.02 -1.40 -6.18
CA ILE A 99 2.96 -1.26 -7.18
C ILE A 99 3.64 -1.03 -8.53
N GLY A 100 3.62 -2.05 -9.39
CA GLY A 100 4.43 -2.06 -10.60
C GLY A 100 5.93 -1.94 -10.26
N GLY A 101 6.62 -1.01 -10.92
CA GLY A 101 8.05 -0.75 -10.68
C GLY A 101 8.36 0.23 -9.54
N TYR A 102 7.35 0.68 -8.79
CA TYR A 102 7.51 1.72 -7.77
C TYR A 102 7.17 1.23 -6.38
N GLN A 103 7.85 1.80 -5.38
CA GLN A 103 7.50 1.66 -3.97
C GLN A 103 6.81 2.95 -3.51
N PRO A 104 5.47 2.98 -3.38
CA PRO A 104 4.73 4.24 -3.22
C PRO A 104 5.16 5.03 -1.98
N ALA A 105 5.36 4.37 -0.84
CA ALA A 105 5.82 4.99 0.40
C ALA A 105 7.18 5.70 0.23
N GLN A 106 8.09 5.13 -0.57
CA GLN A 106 9.38 5.75 -0.82
C GLN A 106 9.29 6.87 -1.87
N LYS A 107 8.58 6.59 -2.97
CA LYS A 107 8.46 7.51 -4.09
C LYS A 107 7.80 8.81 -3.68
N TRP A 108 6.74 8.75 -2.86
CA TRP A 108 6.00 9.93 -2.41
C TRP A 108 6.90 10.94 -1.66
N LEU A 109 7.81 10.45 -0.81
CA LEU A 109 8.79 11.29 -0.12
C LEU A 109 9.91 11.75 -1.06
N LYS A 110 10.43 10.88 -1.92
CA LYS A 110 11.48 11.22 -2.90
C LYS A 110 11.03 12.34 -3.85
N ASP A 111 9.77 12.31 -4.29
CA ASP A 111 9.18 13.35 -5.14
C ASP A 111 8.97 14.69 -4.41
N ARG A 112 9.14 14.72 -3.08
CA ARG A 112 9.04 15.91 -2.22
C ARG A 112 10.37 16.35 -1.64
N LYS A 113 11.49 15.85 -2.16
CA LYS A 113 12.82 16.31 -1.75
C LYS A 113 12.93 17.84 -1.82
N ASP A 114 13.56 18.41 -0.79
CA ASP A 114 13.78 19.84 -0.57
C ASP A 114 12.48 20.65 -0.35
N ARG A 115 11.35 19.97 -0.11
CA ARG A 115 10.06 20.60 0.24
C ARG A 115 9.73 20.36 1.71
N LYS A 116 9.09 21.36 2.32
CA LYS A 116 8.45 21.24 3.62
C LYS A 116 7.15 20.45 3.49
N LEU A 117 6.94 19.47 4.37
CA LEU A 117 5.65 18.80 4.54
C LEU A 117 4.75 19.64 5.45
N GLU A 118 3.61 20.05 4.91
CA GLU A 118 2.55 20.67 5.72
C GLU A 118 1.71 19.60 6.45
N PHE A 119 0.83 20.03 7.34
CA PHE A 119 -0.04 19.11 8.10
C PHE A 119 -0.79 18.12 7.19
N ASP A 120 -1.36 18.60 6.09
CA ASP A 120 -2.09 17.76 5.14
C ASP A 120 -1.18 16.77 4.41
N ASP A 121 0.07 17.14 4.14
CA ASP A 121 1.07 16.24 3.54
C ASP A 121 1.43 15.10 4.52
N ILE A 122 1.63 15.43 5.80
CA ILE A 122 1.93 14.46 6.85
C ILE A 122 0.76 13.48 7.00
N ALA A 123 -0.46 14.01 7.18
CA ALA A 123 -1.68 13.20 7.29
C ALA A 123 -1.88 12.32 6.05
N HIS A 124 -1.67 12.87 4.85
CA HIS A 124 -1.79 12.11 3.61
C HIS A 124 -0.74 10.99 3.53
N TYR A 125 0.50 11.22 3.97
CA TYR A 125 1.50 10.16 4.01
C TYR A 125 1.13 9.05 4.98
N GLN A 126 0.59 9.37 6.15
CA GLN A 126 0.09 8.37 7.11
C GLN A 126 -1.02 7.52 6.47
N LYS A 127 -1.96 8.14 5.74
CA LYS A 127 -2.99 7.41 4.97
C LYS A 127 -2.39 6.46 3.93
N ILE A 128 -1.33 6.87 3.24
CA ILE A 128 -0.61 5.99 2.29
C ILE A 128 -0.04 4.77 3.02
N ILE A 129 0.60 4.95 4.18
CA ILE A 129 1.15 3.82 4.94
C ILE A 129 0.05 2.84 5.35
N VAL A 130 -1.07 3.35 5.88
CA VAL A 130 -2.23 2.51 6.22
C VAL A 130 -2.78 1.79 4.99
N ALA A 131 -2.91 2.49 3.86
CA ALA A 131 -3.42 1.90 2.63
C ALA A 131 -2.55 0.74 2.14
N LEU A 132 -1.23 0.89 2.15
CA LEU A 132 -0.31 -0.17 1.74
C LEU A 132 -0.34 -1.36 2.70
N PHE A 133 -0.42 -1.09 4.01
CA PHE A 133 -0.51 -2.12 5.04
C PHE A 133 -1.81 -2.93 4.94
N GLU A 134 -2.95 -2.25 4.79
CA GLU A 134 -4.25 -2.90 4.63
C GLU A 134 -4.38 -3.64 3.29
N THR A 135 -3.78 -3.10 2.22
CA THR A 135 -3.71 -3.81 0.95
C THR A 135 -2.95 -5.13 1.10
N ASP A 136 -1.79 -5.17 1.76
CA ASP A 136 -1.07 -6.42 2.04
C ASP A 136 -1.94 -7.43 2.82
N ARG A 137 -2.64 -6.96 3.87
CA ARG A 137 -3.57 -7.80 4.63
C ARG A 137 -4.67 -8.39 3.75
N LEU A 138 -5.32 -7.56 2.93
CA LEU A 138 -6.41 -7.99 2.04
C LEU A 138 -5.92 -8.91 0.93
N MET A 139 -4.71 -8.72 0.41
CA MET A 139 -4.07 -9.63 -0.55
C MET A 139 -3.93 -11.04 0.03
N LYS A 140 -3.55 -11.15 1.31
CA LYS A 140 -3.47 -12.44 2.02
C LYS A 140 -4.85 -13.07 2.25
N GLU A 141 -5.89 -12.27 2.50
CA GLU A 141 -7.26 -12.79 2.59
C GLU A 141 -7.78 -13.30 1.24
N ILE A 142 -7.45 -12.62 0.14
CA ILE A 142 -7.81 -13.08 -1.21
C ILE A 142 -7.16 -14.43 -1.52
N ASP A 143 -5.90 -14.64 -1.14
CA ASP A 143 -5.18 -15.89 -1.40
C ASP A 143 -5.73 -17.11 -0.64
N LYS A 144 -6.56 -16.89 0.39
CA LYS A 144 -7.30 -17.98 1.07
C LYS A 144 -8.48 -18.48 0.23
N ILE A 145 -8.91 -17.71 -0.77
CA ILE A 145 -9.99 -18.07 -1.67
C ILE A 145 -9.37 -18.79 -2.86
N GLU A 146 -9.79 -20.04 -3.08
CA GLU A 146 -9.39 -20.80 -4.26
C GLU A 146 -10.01 -20.16 -5.51
N ILE A 147 -9.19 -19.45 -6.29
CA ILE A 147 -9.62 -18.78 -7.54
C ILE A 147 -9.68 -19.80 -8.70
N GLU A 148 -8.98 -20.93 -8.57
CA GLU A 148 -8.96 -22.09 -9.48
C GLU A 148 -8.72 -23.40 -8.71
#